data_AF-B1M9P3-F1
#
_entry.id   AF-B1M9P3-F1
#
_cell.length_a   1.000
_cell.length_b   1.000
_cell.length_c   1.000
_cell.angle_alpha   90.00
_cell.angle_beta   90.00
_cell.angle_gamma   90.00
#
_symmetry.space_group_name_H-M   'P 1'
#
loop_
_entity.id
_entity.type
_entity.pdbx_description
1 polymer ?
#
loop_
_entity_poly.entity_id
_entity_poly.type
_entity_poly.pdbx_seq_one_letter_code
_entity_poly.pdbx_strand_id
1 'polypeptide(L)' 'MTAALADGREIVRQADDGLGFVARPMTRDAVEREVRMDAGERLGTRAVRRILDAVWTIEERPDLTGPLPSLS' A
#
# COMPACT_ATOMS: atom_id res chain seq x y z
N MET A 1 -1.98 22.97 3.09
CA MET A 1 -0.63 23.22 3.63
C MET A 1 -0.10 24.51 3.04
N THR A 2 0.45 25.38 3.88
CA THR A 2 1.14 26.59 3.45
C THR A 2 2.51 26.61 4.10
N ALA A 3 3.54 26.90 3.33
CA ALA A 3 4.91 27.06 3.82
C ALA A 3 5.49 28.38 3.33
N ALA A 4 5.98 29.21 4.26
CA ALA A 4 6.71 30.43 3.96
C ALA A 4 8.21 30.13 3.82
N LEU A 5 8.81 30.62 2.74
CA LEU A 5 10.24 30.50 2.46
C LEU A 5 10.99 31.68 3.08
N ALA A 6 12.31 31.52 3.31
CA ALA A 6 13.15 32.55 3.90
C ALA A 6 13.25 33.84 3.06
N ASP A 7 12.94 33.76 1.76
CA ASP A 7 12.87 34.91 0.85
C ASP A 7 11.49 35.58 0.80
N GLY A 8 10.56 35.16 1.67
CA GLY A 8 9.21 35.71 1.77
C GLY A 8 8.21 35.13 0.76
N ARG A 9 8.62 34.22 -0.13
CA ARG A 9 7.68 33.51 -1.01
C ARG A 9 6.89 32.46 -0.24
N GLU A 10 5.66 32.20 -0.68
CA GLU A 10 4.82 31.15 -0.09
C GLU A 10 4.57 30.01 -1.08
N ILE A 11 4.61 28.78 -0.56
CA ILE A 11 4.15 27.58 -1.24
C ILE A 11 2.82 27.18 -0.60
N VAL A 12 1.73 27.33 -1.37
CA VAL A 12 0.39 26.89 -0.97
C VAL A 12 0.03 25.63 -1.74
N ARG A 13 -0.36 24.59 -1.02
CA ARG A 13 -0.88 23.34 -1.60
C ARG A 13 -2.10 22.87 -0.82
N GLN A 14 -3.22 22.75 -1.51
CA GLN A 14 -4.40 22.04 -1.04
C GLN A 14 -4.49 20.70 -1.75
N ALA A 15 -4.88 19.67 -1.01
CA ALA A 15 -5.25 18.37 -1.54
C ALA A 15 -6.54 17.99 -0.85
N ASP A 16 -7.62 17.87 -1.64
CA ASP A 16 -8.93 17.54 -1.12
C ASP A 16 -9.04 16.04 -0.82
N ASP A 17 -8.33 15.21 -1.62
CA ASP A 17 -8.25 13.76 -1.44
C ASP A 17 -6.80 13.24 -1.39
N GLY A 18 -6.53 12.48 -0.33
CA GLY A 18 -5.30 11.69 -0.20
C GLY A 18 -5.33 10.43 -1.06
N LEU A 19 -4.15 9.83 -1.31
CA LEU A 19 -4.11 8.48 -1.86
C LEU A 19 -4.82 7.50 -0.92
N GLY A 20 -5.66 6.62 -1.46
CA GLY A 20 -6.45 5.66 -0.69
C GLY A 20 -7.86 6.13 -0.36
N PHE A 21 -8.21 7.39 -0.66
CA PHE A 21 -9.60 7.83 -0.65
C PHE A 21 -10.37 7.22 -1.82
N VAL A 22 -11.69 7.07 -1.70
CA VAL A 22 -12.53 6.49 -2.78
C VAL A 22 -12.42 7.29 -4.08
N ALA A 23 -12.35 8.62 -3.98
CA ALA A 23 -12.13 9.50 -5.14
C ALA A 23 -10.71 9.38 -5.73
N ARG A 24 -9.76 8.80 -4.98
CA ARG A 24 -8.35 8.64 -5.37
C ARG A 24 -7.79 7.30 -4.87
N PRO A 25 -8.27 6.18 -5.44
CA PRO A 25 -7.87 4.85 -4.97
C PRO A 25 -6.37 4.62 -5.19
N MET A 26 -5.78 3.77 -4.36
CA MET A 26 -4.39 3.36 -4.56
C MET A 26 -4.28 2.47 -5.80
N THR A 27 -3.18 2.65 -6.55
CA THR A 27 -2.81 1.68 -7.58
C THR A 27 -2.35 0.39 -6.92
N ARG A 28 -2.42 -0.71 -7.66
CA ARG A 28 -1.88 -2.01 -7.22
C ARG A 28 -0.43 -1.89 -6.73
N ASP A 29 0.43 -1.22 -7.50
CA ASP A 29 1.84 -1.01 -7.12
C ASP A 29 2.00 -0.26 -5.80
N ALA A 30 1.16 0.75 -5.56
CA ALA A 30 1.18 1.51 -4.31
C ALA A 30 0.76 0.63 -3.13
N VAL A 31 -0.28 -0.19 -3.30
CA VAL A 31 -0.72 -1.15 -2.27
C VAL A 31 0.37 -2.18 -2.00
N GLU A 32 0.96 -2.78 -3.04
CA GLU A 32 2.03 -3.77 -2.88
C GLU A 32 3.28 -3.18 -2.23
N ARG A 33 3.58 -1.90 -2.51
CA ARG A 33 4.67 -1.17 -1.86
C ARG A 33 4.39 -1.00 -0.36
N GLU A 34 3.18 -0.60 0.02
CA GLU A 34 2.79 -0.44 1.42
C GLU A 34 2.90 -1.76 2.18
N VAL A 35 2.32 -2.83 1.64
CA VAL A 35 2.38 -4.17 2.26
C VAL A 35 3.83 -4.65 2.43
N ARG A 36 4.71 -4.36 1.46
CA ARG A 36 6.14 -4.68 1.58
C ARG A 36 6.84 -3.87 2.68
N MET A 37 6.46 -2.62 2.90
CA MET A 37 7.02 -1.80 3.98
C MET A 37 6.55 -2.28 5.35
N ASP A 38 5.25 -2.58 5.49
CA ASP A 38 4.65 -2.92 6.78
C ASP A 38 4.97 -4.35 7.23
N ALA A 39 4.90 -5.30 6.31
CA ALA A 39 5.02 -6.73 6.62
C ALA A 39 6.37 -7.34 6.20
N GLY A 40 7.15 -6.65 5.38
CA GLY A 40 8.39 -7.17 4.80
C GLY A 40 9.44 -7.55 5.84
N GLU A 41 9.59 -6.74 6.89
CA GLU A 41 10.55 -7.01 7.97
C GLU A 41 10.17 -8.27 8.76
N ARG A 42 8.89 -8.41 9.10
CA ARG A 42 8.39 -9.52 9.92
C ARG A 42 8.29 -10.84 9.15
N LEU A 43 7.82 -10.80 7.91
CA LEU A 43 7.49 -12.00 7.13
C LEU A 43 8.56 -12.37 6.10
N GLY A 44 9.42 -11.43 5.73
CA GLY A 44 10.38 -11.57 4.66
C GLY A 44 9.74 -11.44 3.26
N THR A 45 10.54 -10.97 2.31
CA THR A 45 10.10 -10.63 0.93
C THR A 45 9.38 -11.78 0.22
N ARG A 46 9.83 -13.03 0.42
CA ARG A 46 9.23 -14.20 -0.24
C ARG A 46 7.82 -14.51 0.28
N ALA A 47 7.59 -14.36 1.59
CA ALA A 47 6.27 -14.58 2.16
C ALA A 47 5.30 -13.48 1.75
N VAL A 48 5.74 -12.21 1.81
CA VAL A 48 4.94 -11.07 1.33
C VAL A 48 4.54 -11.24 -0.12
N ARG A 49 5.45 -11.67 -1.00
CA ARG A 49 5.11 -11.92 -2.41
C ARG A 49 4.05 -13.01 -2.56
N ARG A 50 4.16 -14.13 -1.83
CA ARG A 50 3.15 -15.20 -1.88
C ARG A 50 1.77 -14.73 -1.39
N ILE A 51 1.74 -13.88 -0.37
CA ILE A 51 0.50 -13.29 0.15
C ILE A 51 -0.13 -12.38 -0.90
N LEU A 52 0.65 -11.47 -1.49
CA LEU A 52 0.17 -10.57 -2.55
C LEU A 52 -0.34 -11.35 -3.77
N ASP A 53 0.42 -12.34 -4.23
CA ASP A 53 0.01 -13.23 -5.33
C ASP A 53 -1.30 -13.95 -5.01
N ALA A 54 -1.55 -14.28 -3.73
CA ALA A 54 -2.77 -14.92 -3.30
C ALA A 54 -3.98 -14.01 -3.21
N VAL A 55 -3.80 -12.81 -2.66
CA VAL A 55 -4.87 -11.82 -2.54
C VAL A 55 -5.31 -11.33 -3.92
N TRP A 56 -4.38 -11.14 -4.86
CA TRP A 56 -4.71 -10.66 -6.19
C TRP A 56 -5.43 -11.66 -7.09
N THR A 57 -5.38 -12.96 -6.78
CA THR A 57 -6.14 -13.98 -7.50
C THR A 57 -7.17 -14.67 -6.62
N ILE A 58 -7.62 -13.99 -5.55
CA ILE A 58 -8.48 -14.61 -4.54
C ILE A 58 -9.81 -15.14 -5.11
N GLU A 59 -10.35 -14.45 -6.12
CA GLU A 59 -11.60 -14.85 -6.80
C GLU A 59 -11.45 -16.16 -7.60
N GLU A 60 -10.23 -16.50 -8.02
CA GLU A 60 -9.91 -17.71 -8.77
C GLU A 60 -9.54 -18.87 -7.85
N ARG A 61 -9.45 -18.63 -6.53
CA ARG A 61 -8.94 -19.58 -5.55
C ARG A 61 -10.09 -20.23 -4.77
N PRO A 62 -10.36 -21.53 -4.98
CA PRO A 62 -11.34 -22.27 -4.18
C PRO A 62 -10.85 -22.58 -2.75
N ASP A 63 -9.55 -22.41 -2.47
CA ASP A 63 -8.93 -22.71 -1.18
C ASP A 63 -7.84 -21.67 -0.81
N LEU A 64 -7.91 -21.18 0.43
CA LEU A 64 -7.00 -20.17 1.00
C LEU A 64 -6.05 -20.73 2.06
N THR A 65 -6.07 -22.04 2.31
CA THR A 65 -5.18 -22.70 3.29
C THR A 65 -3.69 -22.63 2.95
N GLY A 66 -3.33 -22.37 1.69
CA GLY A 66 -1.93 -22.19 1.26
C GLY A 66 -1.28 -20.83 1.65
N PRO A 67 -1.92 -19.67 1.40
CA PRO A 67 -1.34 -18.35 1.72
C PRO A 67 -1.44 -17.93 3.19
N LEU A 68 -2.50 -18.33 3.90
CA LEU A 68 -2.79 -17.91 5.28
C LEU A 68 -1.80 -18.38 6.38
N PRO A 69 -1.13 -19.55 6.29
CA PRO A 69 -0.12 -19.97 7.26
C PRO A 69 1.09 -19.03 7.35
N SER A 70 1.24 -18.11 6.39
CA SER A 70 2.26 -17.06 6.39
C SER A 70 1.94 -15.88 7.33
N LEU A 71 0.73 -15.85 7.91
CA LEU A 71 0.21 -14.75 8.73
C LEU A 71 0.13 -15.09 10.23
N SER A 72 0.37 -16.35 10.59
CA SER A 72 0.40 -16.85 11.98
C SER A 72 1.73 -16.62 12.68
#